data_AF-A0A3D2YRK2-F1
#
_entry.id   AF-A0A3D2YRK2-F1
#
_cell.length_a   1.000
_cell.length_b   1.000
_cell.length_c   1.000
_cell.angle_alpha   90.00
_cell.angle_beta   90.00
_cell.angle_gamma   90.00
#
_symmetry.space_group_name_H-M   'P 1'
#
loop_
_entity.id
_entity.type
_entity.pdbx_description
1 polymer ?
#
loop_
_entity_poly.entity_id
_entity_poly.type
_entity_poly.pdbx_seq_one_letter_code
_entity_poly.pdbx_strand_id
1 'polypeptide(L)'
;DCFRVAPHYHYRNATVKKNERLMLDFTAEGDSLAWTLDKIKNRLPIMLLRCEAEDVARSIDQRDIDAALPKIVAWAETKTHNRG
;
A
#
# COMPACT_ATOMS: atom_id res chain seq x y z
N ASP A 1 -2.44 6.19 1.25
CA ASP A 1 -1.66 7.44 1.25
C ASP A 1 -0.79 7.50 2.50
N CYS A 2 0.52 7.65 2.34
CA CYS A 2 1.47 7.60 3.48
C CYS A 2 1.59 8.97 4.18
N PHE A 3 0.47 9.50 4.66
CA PHE A 3 0.44 10.79 5.35
C PHE A 3 0.84 10.66 6.82
N ARG A 4 1.48 11.70 7.37
CA ARG A 4 1.76 11.79 8.81
C ARG A 4 0.54 12.24 9.63
N VAL A 5 -0.29 13.11 9.05
CA VAL A 5 -1.49 13.65 9.69
C VAL A 5 -2.70 13.01 9.04
N ALA A 6 -3.62 12.50 9.85
CA ALA A 6 -4.80 11.77 9.40
C ALA A 6 -4.46 10.67 8.37
N PRO A 7 -3.54 9.73 8.69
CA PRO A 7 -3.14 8.66 7.78
C PRO A 7 -4.36 7.83 7.36
N HIS A 8 -4.42 7.47 6.09
CA HIS A 8 -5.51 6.69 5.53
C HIS A 8 -5.08 5.97 4.26
N TYR A 9 -5.85 4.96 3.89
CA TYR A 9 -5.68 4.26 2.64
C TYR A 9 -7.04 4.05 1.96
N HIS A 10 -6.98 3.71 0.68
CA HIS A 10 -8.16 3.59 -0.16
C HIS A 10 -8.24 2.20 -0.78
N TYR A 11 -9.43 1.61 -0.78
CA TYR A 11 -9.81 0.65 -1.81
C TYR A 11 -10.49 1.43 -2.93
N ARG A 12 -9.75 1.65 -4.01
CA ARG A 12 -10.23 2.44 -5.15
C ARG A 12 -10.24 1.58 -6.41
N ASN A 13 -11.43 1.42 -7.00
CA ASN A 13 -11.61 0.78 -8.29
C ASN A 13 -12.43 1.70 -9.18
N ALA A 14 -11.79 2.21 -10.24
CA ALA A 14 -12.40 3.17 -11.14
C ALA A 14 -13.49 2.52 -12.03
N THR A 15 -13.36 1.24 -12.36
CA THR A 15 -14.30 0.49 -13.21
C THR A 15 -15.67 0.40 -12.54
N VAL A 16 -15.71 0.06 -11.26
CA VAL A 16 -16.95 -0.01 -10.47
C VAL A 16 -17.26 1.28 -9.70
N LYS A 17 -16.51 2.36 -9.96
CA LYS A 17 -16.63 3.67 -9.28
C LYS A 17 -16.60 3.58 -7.75
N LYS A 18 -15.83 2.63 -7.20
CA LYS A 18 -15.66 2.44 -5.76
C LYS A 18 -14.49 3.26 -5.24
N ASN A 19 -14.71 3.94 -4.11
CA ASN A 19 -13.67 4.64 -3.37
C ASN A 19 -13.96 4.56 -1.87
N GLU A 20 -13.49 3.49 -1.22
CA GLU A 20 -13.63 3.30 0.22
C GLU A 20 -12.36 3.84 0.91
N ARG A 21 -12.52 4.88 1.74
CA ARG A 21 -11.43 5.44 2.55
C ARG A 21 -11.47 4.86 3.95
N LEU A 22 -10.35 4.31 4.39
CA LEU A 22 -10.18 3.75 5.73
C LEU A 22 -9.11 4.55 6.48
N MET A 23 -9.46 5.05 7.66
CA MET A 23 -8.52 5.72 8.54
C MET A 23 -7.57 4.69 9.14
N LEU A 24 -6.28 5.03 9.15
CA LEU A 24 -5.25 4.24 9.81
C LEU A 24 -5.07 4.77 11.24
N ASP A 25 -5.17 3.90 12.24
CA ASP A 25 -4.83 4.28 13.61
C ASP A 25 -3.31 4.17 13.81
N PHE A 26 -2.61 5.30 13.76
CA PHE A 26 -1.16 5.36 13.94
C PHE A 26 -0.71 4.84 15.31
N THR A 27 -1.56 4.94 16.34
CA THR A 27 -1.22 4.49 17.70
C THR A 27 -1.04 2.97 17.74
N ALA A 28 -1.89 2.26 16.98
CA ALA A 28 -1.88 0.81 16.90
C ALA A 28 -0.99 0.28 15.77
N GLU A 29 -0.97 0.96 14.62
CA GLU A 29 -0.38 0.48 13.38
C GLU A 29 1.02 1.07 13.09
N GLY A 30 1.42 2.12 13.80
CA GLY A 30 2.70 2.79 13.63
C GLY A 30 2.80 3.65 12.36
N ASP A 31 4.02 3.75 11.82
CA ASP A 31 4.31 4.61 10.67
C ASP A 31 3.59 4.14 9.39
N SER A 32 2.91 5.09 8.71
CA SER A 32 2.09 4.79 7.54
C SER A 32 2.88 4.25 6.33
N LEU A 33 4.15 4.65 6.17
CA LEU A 33 5.01 4.11 5.12
C LEU A 33 5.43 2.67 5.49
N ALA A 34 5.87 2.45 6.73
CA ALA A 34 6.20 1.10 7.20
C ALA A 34 5.00 0.15 7.07
N TRP A 35 3.81 0.59 7.48
CA TRP A 35 2.55 -0.16 7.31
C TRP A 35 2.28 -0.48 5.83
N THR A 36 2.45 0.51 4.94
CA THR A 36 2.19 0.32 3.50
C THR A 36 3.13 -0.71 2.91
N LEU A 37 4.43 -0.67 3.26
CA LEU A 37 5.42 -1.64 2.79
C LEU A 37 5.12 -3.05 3.32
N ASP A 38 4.70 -3.19 4.57
CA ASP A 38 4.22 -4.45 5.14
C ASP A 38 3.03 -5.02 4.35
N LYS A 39 2.04 -4.17 4.02
CA LYS A 39 0.87 -4.63 3.26
C LYS A 39 1.21 -5.03 1.83
N ILE A 40 2.08 -4.27 1.16
CA ILE A 40 2.58 -4.65 -0.17
C ILE A 40 3.23 -6.03 -0.11
N LYS A 41 4.08 -6.26 0.90
CA LYS A 41 4.80 -7.53 1.04
C LYS A 41 3.89 -8.72 1.34
N ASN A 42 2.95 -8.54 2.28
CA ASN A 42 2.30 -9.67 2.94
C ASN A 42 0.81 -9.82 2.61
N ARG A 43 0.17 -8.79 2.04
CA ARG A 43 -1.30 -8.72 1.94
C ARG A 43 -1.82 -8.24 0.59
N LEU A 44 -0.95 -7.87 -0.35
CA LEU A 44 -1.34 -7.24 -1.61
C LEU A 44 -2.40 -8.02 -2.41
N PRO A 45 -2.28 -9.35 -2.63
CA PRO A 45 -3.32 -10.09 -3.35
C PRO A 45 -4.70 -10.00 -2.68
N ILE A 46 -4.76 -10.18 -1.36
CA ILE A 46 -6.02 -10.12 -0.60
C ILE A 46 -6.62 -8.71 -0.63
N MET A 47 -5.78 -7.68 -0.58
CA MET A 47 -6.24 -6.30 -0.69
C MET A 47 -6.80 -5.98 -2.08
N LEU A 48 -6.22 -6.54 -3.13
CA LEU A 48 -6.74 -6.42 -4.50
C LEU A 48 -8.08 -7.15 -4.69
N LEU A 49 -8.26 -8.30 -4.06
CA LEU A 49 -9.58 -8.98 -4.04
C LEU A 49 -10.66 -8.10 -3.40
N ARG A 50 -10.38 -7.44 -2.25
CA ARG A 50 -11.32 -6.47 -1.66
C ARG A 50 -11.58 -5.26 -2.56
N CYS A 51 -10.64 -4.95 -3.43
CA CYS A 51 -10.75 -3.91 -4.43
C CYS A 51 -11.48 -4.35 -5.71
N GLU A 52 -12.01 -5.58 -5.78
CA GLU A 52 -12.68 -6.14 -6.97
C GLU A 52 -11.74 -6.11 -8.19
N ALA A 53 -10.48 -6.50 -7.95
CA ALA A 53 -9.42 -6.62 -8.95
C ALA A 53 -8.87 -8.06 -9.00
N GLU A 54 -9.77 -9.04 -9.13
CA GLU A 54 -9.49 -10.48 -9.06
C GLU A 54 -8.44 -10.93 -10.07
N ASP A 55 -8.51 -10.44 -11.31
CA ASP A 55 -7.58 -10.83 -12.37
C ASP A 55 -6.15 -10.41 -12.04
N VAL A 56 -5.99 -9.21 -11.47
CA VAL A 56 -4.70 -8.70 -11.02
C VAL A 56 -4.23 -9.47 -9.78
N ALA A 57 -5.13 -9.72 -8.82
CA ALA A 57 -4.78 -10.47 -7.62
C ALA A 57 -4.24 -11.88 -7.94
N ARG A 58 -4.80 -12.54 -8.96
CA ARG A 58 -4.38 -13.87 -9.42
C ARG A 58 -3.07 -13.87 -10.21
N SER A 59 -2.70 -12.76 -10.83
CA SER A 59 -1.46 -12.65 -11.60
C SER A 59 -0.24 -12.27 -10.74
N ILE A 60 -0.45 -11.88 -9.48
CA ILE A 60 0.66 -11.52 -8.59
C ILE A 60 1.46 -12.77 -8.19
N ASP A 61 2.76 -12.69 -8.44
CA ASP A 61 3.77 -13.59 -7.90
C ASP A 61 4.52 -12.91 -6.75
N GLN A 62 4.68 -13.62 -5.63
CA GLN A 62 5.43 -13.11 -4.47
C GLN A 62 6.89 -12.78 -4.83
N ARG A 63 7.49 -13.50 -5.79
CA ARG A 63 8.86 -13.25 -6.25
C ARG A 63 9.01 -11.88 -6.90
N ASP A 64 7.99 -11.43 -7.63
CA ASP A 64 7.98 -10.11 -8.25
C ASP A 64 7.84 -9.01 -7.19
N ILE A 65 7.01 -9.25 -6.16
CA ILE A 65 6.90 -8.36 -5.00
C ILE A 65 8.26 -8.26 -4.29
N ASP A 66 8.88 -9.39 -3.97
CA ASP A 66 10.15 -9.44 -3.24
C ASP A 66 11.30 -8.78 -4.03
N ALA A 67 11.28 -8.88 -5.37
CA ALA A 67 12.24 -8.21 -6.24
C ALA A 67 11.98 -6.69 -6.39
N ALA A 68 10.72 -6.26 -6.32
CA ALA A 68 10.34 -4.85 -6.46
C ALA A 68 10.47 -4.06 -5.15
N LEU A 69 10.16 -4.70 -4.01
CA LEU A 69 10.03 -4.02 -2.73
C LEU A 69 11.30 -3.26 -2.30
N PRO A 70 12.53 -3.80 -2.43
CA PRO A 70 13.75 -3.05 -2.08
C PRO A 70 13.92 -1.76 -2.90
N LYS A 71 13.50 -1.77 -4.17
CA LYS A 71 13.57 -0.58 -5.05
C LYS A 71 12.59 0.49 -4.59
N ILE A 72 11.39 0.07 -4.16
CA ILE A 72 10.36 0.97 -3.61
C ILE A 72 10.84 1.58 -2.30
N VAL A 73 11.45 0.78 -1.41
CA VAL A 73 12.02 1.25 -0.13
C VAL A 73 13.09 2.32 -0.38
N ALA A 74 14.10 2.00 -1.20
CA ALA A 74 15.17 2.94 -1.52
C ALA A 74 14.63 4.24 -2.12
N TRP A 75 13.65 4.15 -3.03
CA TRP A 75 13.00 5.34 -3.59
C TRP A 75 12.26 6.16 -2.53
N ALA A 76 11.47 5.52 -1.66
CA ALA A 76 10.75 6.20 -0.59
C ALA A 76 11.69 6.92 0.39
N GLU A 77 12.84 6.33 0.70
CA GLU A 77 13.90 6.95 1.50
C GLU A 77 14.42 8.23 0.83
N THR A 78 14.69 8.23 -0.48
CA THR A 78 15.13 9.47 -1.17
C THR A 78 14.11 10.61 -1.08
N LYS A 79 12.81 10.28 -1.02
CA LYS A 79 11.72 11.26 -0.94
C LYS A 79 11.45 11.76 0.47
N THR A 80 11.81 10.98 1.49
CA THR A 80 11.68 11.40 2.89
C THR A 80 12.83 12.31 3.32
N HIS A 81 14.05 12.10 2.79
CA HIS A 81 15.20 12.96 3.07
C HIS A 81 15.13 14.33 2.38
N ASN A 82 14.40 14.45 1.28
CA ASN A 82 14.18 15.72 0.57
C ASN A 82 13.03 16.58 1.15
N ARG A 83 12.58 16.28 2.37
CA ARG A 83 11.52 17.03 3.08
C ARG A 83 12.06 17.97 4.16
N GLY A 84 13.37 18.24 4.17
CA GLY A 84 14.03 19.25 4.99
C GLY A 84 13.94 20.64 4.38
#